data_AF-A0A218YX31-F1
#
_entry.id   AF-A0A218YX31-F1
#
_cell.length_a   1.000
_cell.length_b   1.000
_cell.length_c   1.000
_cell.angle_alpha   90.00
_cell.angle_beta   90.00
_cell.angle_gamma   90.00
#
_symmetry.space_group_name_H-M   'P 1'
#
loop_
_entity.id
_entity.type
_entity.pdbx_description
1 polymer ?
#
loop_
_entity_poly.entity_id
_entity_poly.type
_entity_poly.pdbx_seq_one_letter_code
_entity_poly.pdbx_strand_id
1 'polypeptide(L)'
;MAQSRSRAQKPHLAQEELKKTLTMSNFDPDAILRGAQLTVVGALRALQNPGLFTSEHYKQAAIAVAAGIAIRILIEVPIIGIKLLLWFLSFVFDFTNATWDDDIVSGLDFVQNYVLQVPFFLMTLMRYVTPTLDNMFMDSLRDNYYMNLRKYPTRDGSTHSSSTAEAVTMFLMRFGKKAGLSLAAFALSYIPYIGRMVLPAASFYTFNSVAGLGPAALVFGTGIFLPRRYLVIFLQSYFSSRSLMRELLEPYFSRIKFTKEQKKHWFHDREGLLFGFGVGFYIFLRIPLLGVLIYGIAEASTAYLITKVTDPPPPPAQSEGFAASQQTWRNKHEFLNLKLANLDVHTEHSNGSSTAATDDPLSTGDSTGIPVGPPPP
;
A
#
# COMPACT_ATOMS: atom_id res chain seq x y z
N MET A 1 1.66 -56.03 -21.13
CA MET A 1 2.10 -55.54 -19.80
C MET A 1 2.46 -54.05 -19.90
N ALA A 2 1.49 -53.14 -19.72
CA ALA A 2 1.77 -51.70 -19.85
C ALA A 2 0.83 -50.84 -18.96
N GLN A 3 0.60 -51.22 -17.71
CA GLN A 3 -0.32 -50.47 -16.81
C GLN A 3 0.14 -50.32 -15.35
N SER A 4 1.41 -50.58 -15.00
CA SER A 4 1.86 -50.45 -13.60
C SER A 4 2.67 -49.19 -13.27
N ARG A 5 3.03 -48.32 -14.24
CA ARG A 5 3.88 -47.14 -13.97
C ARG A 5 3.14 -45.83 -13.61
N SER A 6 1.81 -45.79 -13.68
CA SER A 6 1.03 -44.54 -13.52
C SER A 6 0.73 -44.15 -12.05
N ARG A 7 0.77 -45.10 -11.10
CA ARG A 7 0.31 -44.86 -9.72
C ARG A 7 1.39 -44.31 -8.77
N ALA A 8 2.66 -44.58 -9.05
CA ALA A 8 3.78 -44.18 -8.18
C ALA A 8 4.28 -42.74 -8.40
N GLN A 9 3.97 -42.13 -9.54
CA GLN A 9 4.45 -40.78 -9.89
C GLN A 9 3.52 -39.64 -9.44
N LYS A 10 2.23 -39.95 -9.24
CA LYS A 10 1.23 -39.01 -8.67
C LYS A 10 1.54 -38.50 -7.26
N PRO A 11 1.99 -39.31 -6.28
CA PRO A 11 2.27 -38.80 -4.93
C PRO A 11 3.46 -37.84 -4.89
N HIS A 12 4.48 -38.05 -5.73
CA HIS A 12 5.66 -37.17 -5.76
C HIS A 12 5.34 -35.81 -6.39
N LEU A 13 4.58 -35.79 -7.50
CA LEU A 13 4.07 -34.55 -8.10
C LEU A 13 3.13 -33.80 -7.15
N ALA A 14 2.23 -34.51 -6.47
CA ALA A 14 1.35 -33.91 -5.47
C ALA A 14 2.14 -33.33 -4.29
N GLN A 15 3.19 -34.00 -3.82
CA GLN A 15 4.06 -33.49 -2.76
C GLN A 15 4.91 -32.30 -3.21
N GLU A 16 5.37 -32.26 -4.45
CA GLU A 16 6.09 -31.13 -5.01
C GLU A 16 5.18 -29.92 -5.26
N GLU A 17 3.95 -30.14 -5.75
CA GLU A 17 2.95 -29.06 -5.83
C GLU A 17 2.51 -28.59 -4.44
N LEU A 18 2.38 -29.50 -3.46
CA LEU A 18 2.09 -29.13 -2.07
C LEU A 18 3.25 -28.34 -1.46
N LYS A 19 4.50 -28.77 -1.68
CA LYS A 19 5.68 -28.02 -1.24
C LYS A 19 5.76 -26.67 -1.92
N LYS A 20 5.52 -26.57 -3.22
CA LYS A 20 5.52 -25.33 -3.99
C LYS A 20 4.42 -24.36 -3.54
N THR A 21 3.22 -24.86 -3.25
CA THR A 21 2.12 -24.07 -2.66
C THR A 21 2.39 -23.68 -1.21
N LEU A 22 3.23 -24.44 -0.49
CA LEU A 22 3.70 -24.10 0.85
C LEU A 22 4.91 -23.13 0.85
N THR A 23 5.73 -23.07 -0.20
CA THR A 23 6.98 -22.28 -0.24
C THR A 23 6.96 -21.04 -1.14
N MET A 24 6.12 -20.96 -2.18
CA MET A 24 6.00 -19.75 -3.01
C MET A 24 4.99 -18.76 -2.42
N SER A 25 5.22 -18.32 -1.17
CA SER A 25 4.51 -17.14 -0.69
C SER A 25 5.33 -15.91 -1.04
N ASN A 26 4.77 -14.97 -1.78
CA ASN A 26 5.37 -13.65 -1.96
C ASN A 26 5.33 -12.80 -0.67
N PHE A 27 4.83 -13.38 0.41
CA PHE A 27 4.75 -12.85 1.76
C PHE A 27 5.94 -13.32 2.61
N ASP A 28 7.15 -13.13 2.09
CA ASP A 28 8.40 -13.49 2.77
C ASP A 28 8.73 -12.50 3.90
N PRO A 29 9.17 -12.94 5.09
CA PRO A 29 9.57 -12.05 6.18
C PRO A 29 10.61 -11.01 5.78
N ASP A 30 11.58 -11.39 4.95
CA ASP A 30 12.63 -10.49 4.45
C ASP A 30 12.04 -9.39 3.57
N ALA A 31 11.04 -9.71 2.74
CA ALA A 31 10.34 -8.72 1.94
C ALA A 31 9.54 -7.75 2.83
N ILE A 32 8.88 -8.25 3.88
CA ILE A 32 8.15 -7.43 4.84
C ILE A 32 9.11 -6.48 5.57
N LEU A 33 10.22 -7.01 6.09
CA LEU A 33 11.22 -6.19 6.78
C LEU A 33 11.80 -5.13 5.84
N ARG A 34 12.11 -5.50 4.60
CA ARG A 34 12.59 -4.57 3.58
C ARG A 34 11.56 -3.48 3.28
N GLY A 35 10.28 -3.83 3.20
CA GLY A 35 9.19 -2.88 3.02
C GLY A 35 9.15 -1.86 4.16
N ALA A 36 9.26 -2.32 5.40
CA ALA A 36 9.30 -1.45 6.58
C ALA A 36 10.55 -0.55 6.61
N GLN A 37 11.71 -1.05 6.18
CA GLN A 37 12.92 -0.24 6.01
C GLN A 37 12.71 0.86 4.96
N LEU A 38 12.05 0.53 3.84
CA LEU A 38 11.72 1.52 2.80
C LEU A 38 10.73 2.58 3.27
N THR A 39 9.86 2.30 4.24
CA THR A 39 9.04 3.34 4.88
C THR A 39 9.93 4.42 5.48
N VAL A 40 10.94 4.03 6.25
CA VAL A 40 11.84 4.99 6.93
C VAL A 40 12.71 5.73 5.93
N VAL A 41 13.34 5.01 5.00
CA VAL A 41 14.21 5.61 3.98
C VAL A 41 13.41 6.51 3.04
N GLY A 42 12.23 6.05 2.60
CA GLY A 42 11.31 6.83 1.77
C GLY A 42 10.85 8.10 2.47
N ALA A 43 10.45 8.00 3.74
CA ALA A 43 10.02 9.15 4.53
C ALA A 43 11.15 10.17 4.70
N LEU A 44 12.38 9.70 5.00
CA LEU A 44 13.54 10.58 5.12
C LEU A 44 13.81 11.33 3.81
N ARG A 45 13.73 10.64 2.67
CA ARG A 45 13.93 11.25 1.34
C ARG A 45 12.81 12.21 0.96
N ALA A 46 11.57 11.87 1.28
CA ALA A 46 10.43 12.76 1.07
C ALA A 46 10.60 14.06 1.86
N LEU A 47 11.09 13.99 3.11
CA LEU A 47 11.41 15.16 3.92
C LEU A 47 12.62 15.96 3.42
N GLN A 48 13.51 15.33 2.65
CA GLN A 48 14.65 16.01 2.02
C GLN A 48 14.28 16.66 0.68
N ASN A 49 13.10 16.38 0.12
CA ASN A 49 12.67 16.94 -1.16
C ASN A 49 12.18 18.39 -0.97
N PRO A 50 12.90 19.42 -1.47
CA PRO A 50 12.47 20.81 -1.33
C PRO A 50 11.16 21.10 -2.09
N GLY A 51 10.84 20.33 -3.14
CA GLY A 51 9.60 20.45 -3.90
C GLY A 51 8.35 20.10 -3.09
N LEU A 52 8.52 19.38 -1.96
CA LEU A 52 7.42 19.01 -1.07
C LEU A 52 6.96 20.18 -0.17
N PHE A 53 7.84 21.16 0.08
CA PHE A 53 7.60 22.27 1.01
C PHE A 53 7.33 23.60 0.30
N THR A 54 6.55 23.56 -0.78
CA THR A 54 6.10 24.77 -1.46
C THR A 54 4.90 25.42 -0.74
N SER A 55 4.70 26.72 -0.98
CA SER A 55 3.57 27.47 -0.39
C SER A 55 2.20 26.90 -0.75
N GLU A 56 2.07 26.31 -1.94
CA GLU A 56 0.82 25.69 -2.41
C GLU A 56 0.51 24.41 -1.62
N HIS A 57 1.49 23.50 -1.53
CA HIS A 57 1.35 22.26 -0.76
C HIS A 57 1.09 22.54 0.74
N TYR A 58 1.72 23.58 1.30
CA TYR A 58 1.49 23.97 2.70
C TYR A 58 0.06 24.46 2.96
N LYS A 59 -0.48 25.35 2.12
CA LYS A 59 -1.86 25.86 2.26
C LYS A 59 -2.85 24.71 2.18
N GLN A 60 -2.66 23.82 1.21
CA GLN A 60 -3.56 22.71 1.01
C GLN A 60 -3.44 21.66 2.13
N ALA A 61 -2.23 21.40 2.65
CA ALA A 61 -2.01 20.56 3.82
C ALA A 61 -2.69 21.16 5.07
N ALA A 62 -2.62 22.48 5.27
CA ALA A 62 -3.30 23.16 6.37
C ALA A 62 -4.83 23.02 6.29
N ILE A 63 -5.41 23.18 5.08
CA ILE A 63 -6.84 22.95 4.85
C ILE A 63 -7.21 21.48 5.14
N ALA A 64 -6.39 20.53 4.69
CA ALA A 64 -6.62 19.11 4.94
C ALA A 64 -6.55 18.77 6.43
N VAL A 65 -5.61 19.35 7.18
CA VAL A 65 -5.52 19.20 8.64
C VAL A 65 -6.74 19.80 9.32
N ALA A 66 -7.15 21.01 8.95
CA ALA A 66 -8.33 21.66 9.51
C ALA A 66 -9.62 20.86 9.24
N ALA A 67 -9.82 20.38 8.01
CA ALA A 67 -10.93 19.52 7.65
C ALA A 67 -10.91 18.19 8.41
N GLY A 68 -9.73 17.55 8.51
CA GLY A 68 -9.55 16.32 9.27
C GLY A 68 -9.89 16.50 10.76
N ILE A 69 -9.48 17.62 11.37
CA ILE A 69 -9.84 17.99 12.74
C ILE A 69 -11.35 18.19 12.87
N ALA A 70 -11.97 18.95 11.96
CA ALA A 70 -13.40 19.23 12.00
C ALA A 70 -14.24 17.94 11.91
N ILE A 71 -13.91 17.04 10.98
CA ILE A 71 -14.64 15.77 10.84
C ILE A 71 -14.37 14.87 12.05
N ARG A 72 -13.14 14.84 12.57
CA ARG A 72 -12.83 14.09 13.78
C ARG A 72 -13.67 14.56 14.97
N ILE A 73 -13.77 15.88 15.18
CA ILE A 73 -14.63 16.46 16.22
C ILE A 73 -16.08 16.03 16.00
N LEU A 74 -16.59 16.14 14.77
CA LEU A 74 -17.97 15.75 14.44
C LEU A 74 -18.25 14.27 14.80
N ILE A 75 -17.32 13.37 14.51
CA ILE A 75 -17.45 11.94 14.82
C ILE A 75 -17.28 11.67 16.32
N GLU A 76 -16.48 12.46 17.03
CA GLU A 76 -16.30 12.35 18.49
C GLU A 76 -17.49 12.93 19.27
N VAL A 77 -18.29 13.84 18.70
CA VAL A 77 -19.46 14.45 19.39
C VAL A 77 -20.44 13.42 19.95
N PRO A 78 -20.90 12.39 19.19
CA PRO A 78 -21.75 11.33 19.76
C PRO A 78 -21.12 10.58 20.92
N ILE A 79 -19.81 10.30 20.86
CA ILE A 79 -19.07 9.58 21.91
C ILE A 79 -18.99 10.45 23.16
N ILE A 80 -18.66 11.73 23.01
CA ILE A 80 -18.64 12.71 24.09
C ILE A 80 -20.06 12.85 24.68
N GLY A 81 -21.10 12.87 23.85
CA GLY A 81 -22.48 12.90 24.28
C GLY A 81 -22.85 11.70 25.16
N ILE A 82 -22.44 10.48 24.76
CA ILE A 82 -22.63 9.27 25.58
C ILE A 82 -21.86 9.39 26.90
N LYS A 83 -20.62 9.87 26.89
CA LYS A 83 -19.82 10.09 28.11
C LYS A 83 -20.48 11.08 29.06
N LEU A 84 -20.98 12.21 28.53
CA LEU A 84 -21.69 13.22 29.32
C LEU A 84 -23.02 12.69 29.86
N LEU A 85 -23.74 11.88 29.08
CA LEU A 85 -24.97 11.25 29.53
C LEU A 85 -24.72 10.25 30.67
N LEU A 86 -23.71 9.39 30.53
CA LEU A 86 -23.30 8.45 31.59
C LEU A 86 -22.83 9.19 32.84
N TRP A 87 -22.07 10.28 32.66
CA TRP A 87 -21.68 11.16 33.76
C TRP A 87 -22.88 11.84 34.44
N PHE A 88 -23.91 12.25 33.69
CA PHE A 88 -25.12 12.80 34.28
C PHE A 88 -25.93 11.73 35.04
N LEU A 89 -26.02 10.52 34.48
CA LEU A 89 -26.68 9.38 35.12
C LEU A 89 -26.01 9.00 36.44
N SER A 90 -24.69 9.21 36.60
CA SER A 90 -23.98 8.86 37.83
C SER A 90 -24.34 9.72 39.04
N PHE A 91 -24.97 10.88 38.83
CA PHE A 91 -25.55 11.67 39.93
C PHE A 91 -26.87 11.08 40.45
N VAL A 92 -27.56 10.28 39.64
CA VAL A 92 -28.87 9.70 39.98
C VAL A 92 -28.75 8.23 40.40
N PHE A 93 -27.78 7.51 39.84
CA PHE A 93 -27.52 6.11 40.10
C PHE A 93 -26.10 5.91 40.62
N ASP A 94 -25.96 5.18 41.73
CA ASP A 94 -24.66 4.93 42.35
C ASP A 94 -23.92 3.81 41.58
N PHE A 95 -23.02 4.20 40.69
CA PHE A 95 -22.24 3.28 39.83
C PHE A 95 -20.92 2.82 40.46
N THR A 96 -20.72 2.99 41.78
CA THR A 96 -19.45 2.68 42.47
C THR A 96 -18.95 1.24 42.27
N ASN A 97 -19.82 0.31 41.85
CA ASN A 97 -19.50 -1.09 41.56
C ASN A 97 -19.69 -1.49 40.07
N ALA A 98 -20.06 -0.57 39.18
CA ALA A 98 -20.43 -0.89 37.80
C ALA A 98 -19.29 -0.51 36.84
N THR A 99 -18.46 -1.49 36.46
CA THR A 99 -17.35 -1.36 35.47
C THR A 99 -17.82 -1.12 34.02
N TRP A 100 -19.12 -0.88 33.81
CA TRP A 100 -19.73 -0.86 32.49
C TRP A 100 -19.43 0.44 31.73
N ASP A 101 -19.13 1.54 32.41
CA ASP A 101 -18.80 2.82 31.80
C ASP A 101 -17.48 2.75 31.01
N ASP A 102 -16.43 2.23 31.65
CA ASP A 102 -15.12 2.02 31.03
C ASP A 102 -15.19 1.01 29.87
N ASP A 103 -15.97 -0.06 30.03
CA ASP A 103 -16.16 -1.08 28.99
C ASP A 103 -16.92 -0.53 27.77
N ILE A 104 -17.93 0.32 27.97
CA ILE A 104 -18.68 0.98 26.89
C ILE A 104 -17.80 1.97 26.16
N VAL A 105 -17.07 2.83 26.88
CA VAL A 105 -16.17 3.83 26.28
C VAL A 105 -15.05 3.16 25.50
N SER A 106 -14.40 2.16 26.10
CA SER A 106 -13.37 1.34 25.46
C SER A 106 -13.91 0.61 24.22
N GLY A 107 -15.14 0.09 24.30
CA GLY A 107 -15.84 -0.52 23.16
C GLY A 107 -16.08 0.45 22.01
N LEU A 108 -16.55 1.67 22.29
CA LEU A 108 -16.77 2.71 21.28
C LEU A 108 -15.47 3.15 20.61
N ASP A 109 -14.42 3.39 21.40
CA ASP A 109 -13.10 3.74 20.88
C ASP A 109 -12.51 2.61 20.02
N PHE A 110 -12.72 1.36 20.43
CA PHE A 110 -12.32 0.20 19.64
C PHE A 110 -13.09 0.10 18.32
N VAL A 111 -14.41 0.28 18.36
CA VAL A 111 -15.25 0.26 17.16
C VAL A 111 -14.85 1.39 16.20
N GLN A 112 -14.68 2.62 16.69
CA GLN A 112 -14.28 3.76 15.87
C GLN A 112 -12.93 3.53 15.17
N ASN A 113 -11.90 3.12 15.92
CA ASN A 113 -10.53 3.07 15.43
C ASN A 113 -10.21 1.80 14.64
N TYR A 114 -10.82 0.66 15.01
CA TYR A 114 -10.50 -0.63 14.41
C TYR A 114 -11.61 -1.18 13.53
N VAL A 115 -12.88 -1.08 13.93
CA VAL A 115 -13.99 -1.69 13.17
C VAL A 115 -14.45 -0.78 12.03
N LEU A 116 -14.68 0.49 12.33
CA LEU A 116 -15.06 1.54 11.40
C LEU A 116 -13.84 2.11 10.68
N GLN A 117 -12.64 2.10 11.26
CA GLN A 117 -11.43 2.67 10.65
C GLN A 117 -11.60 4.16 10.28
N VAL A 118 -12.22 4.94 11.17
CA VAL A 118 -12.50 6.37 10.92
C VAL A 118 -11.26 7.16 10.45
N PRO A 119 -10.05 7.00 11.04
CA PRO A 119 -8.89 7.72 10.55
C PRO A 119 -8.56 7.42 9.08
N PHE A 120 -8.66 6.15 8.68
CA PHE A 120 -8.42 5.73 7.30
C PHE A 120 -9.48 6.27 6.34
N PHE A 121 -10.74 6.23 6.76
CA PHE A 121 -11.85 6.84 6.03
C PHE A 121 -11.59 8.31 5.70
N LEU A 122 -11.20 9.10 6.70
CA LEU A 122 -10.92 10.52 6.52
C LEU A 122 -9.78 10.74 5.54
N MET A 123 -8.71 9.95 5.65
CA MET A 123 -7.57 10.04 4.73
C MET A 123 -7.98 9.77 3.28
N THR A 124 -8.72 8.68 3.02
CA THR A 124 -9.17 8.38 1.66
C THR A 124 -10.18 9.41 1.15
N LEU A 125 -11.05 9.94 2.01
CA LEU A 125 -11.97 11.02 1.64
C LEU A 125 -11.22 12.29 1.20
N MET A 126 -10.16 12.68 1.94
CA MET A 126 -9.38 13.88 1.62
C MET A 126 -8.75 13.83 0.23
N ARG A 127 -8.40 12.64 -0.25
CA ARG A 127 -7.91 12.46 -1.62
C ARG A 127 -8.93 12.86 -2.69
N TYR A 128 -10.21 12.57 -2.46
CA TYR A 128 -11.28 12.98 -3.39
C TYR A 128 -11.56 14.49 -3.33
N VAL A 129 -11.25 15.12 -2.20
CA VAL A 129 -11.52 16.54 -1.95
C VAL A 129 -10.37 17.43 -2.43
N THR A 130 -9.12 16.95 -2.37
CA THR A 130 -7.92 17.74 -2.70
C THR A 130 -6.95 16.99 -3.63
N PRO A 131 -6.57 17.56 -4.80
CA PRO A 131 -5.63 16.94 -5.75
C PRO A 131 -4.15 17.01 -5.30
N THR A 132 -3.89 17.52 -4.10
CA THR A 132 -2.55 17.70 -3.49
C THR A 132 -1.68 16.46 -3.54
N LEU A 133 -2.28 15.32 -3.19
CA LEU A 133 -1.60 14.07 -2.92
C LEU A 133 -0.97 13.50 -4.20
N ASP A 134 -1.66 13.66 -5.33
CA ASP A 134 -1.15 13.27 -6.64
C ASP A 134 0.02 14.15 -7.08
N ASN A 135 -0.03 15.46 -6.80
CA ASN A 135 1.08 16.37 -7.10
C ASN A 135 2.30 16.04 -6.24
N MET A 136 2.14 15.77 -4.94
CA MET A 136 3.24 15.40 -4.05
C MET A 136 3.93 14.08 -4.49
N PHE A 137 3.15 13.13 -4.99
CA PHE A 137 3.69 11.92 -5.61
C PHE A 137 4.52 12.27 -6.86
N MET A 138 3.97 13.06 -7.78
CA MET A 138 4.64 13.42 -9.04
C MET A 138 5.92 14.23 -8.80
N ASP A 139 5.90 15.19 -7.88
CA ASP A 139 7.06 16.04 -7.52
C ASP A 139 8.17 15.25 -6.81
N SER A 140 7.88 14.04 -6.33
CA SER A 140 8.83 13.15 -5.64
C SER A 140 9.35 12.01 -6.52
N LEU A 141 8.91 11.92 -7.78
CA LEU A 141 9.45 10.96 -8.73
C LEU A 141 10.82 11.42 -9.25
N ARG A 142 11.69 10.45 -9.56
CA ARG A 142 12.94 10.72 -10.29
C ARG A 142 12.63 11.17 -11.72
N ASP A 143 13.52 11.98 -12.29
CA ASP A 143 13.34 12.62 -13.60
C ASP A 143 12.92 11.65 -14.72
N ASN A 144 13.58 10.49 -14.81
CA ASN A 144 13.28 9.49 -15.84
C ASN A 144 11.87 8.89 -15.70
N TYR A 145 11.36 8.71 -14.47
CA TYR A 145 9.98 8.29 -14.23
C TYR A 145 9.03 9.45 -14.50
N TYR A 146 9.31 10.63 -13.96
CA TYR A 146 8.46 11.80 -14.07
C TYR A 146 8.21 12.22 -15.53
N MET A 147 9.27 12.29 -16.34
CA MET A 147 9.21 12.79 -17.72
C MET A 147 8.31 11.96 -18.62
N ASN A 148 8.28 10.64 -18.41
CA ASN A 148 7.42 9.74 -19.18
C ASN A 148 6.04 9.64 -18.54
N LEU A 149 5.94 9.49 -17.21
CA LEU A 149 4.67 9.29 -16.52
C LEU A 149 3.72 10.49 -16.67
N ARG A 150 4.23 11.73 -16.69
CA ARG A 150 3.41 12.94 -16.91
C ARG A 150 2.76 13.00 -18.30
N LYS A 151 3.29 12.27 -19.29
CA LYS A 151 2.77 12.23 -20.66
C LYS A 151 1.62 11.23 -20.81
N TYR A 152 1.41 10.35 -19.83
CA TYR A 152 0.29 9.41 -19.86
C TYR A 152 -1.01 10.13 -19.50
N PRO A 153 -2.10 9.86 -20.21
CA PRO A 153 -3.41 10.36 -19.81
C PRO A 153 -3.79 9.73 -18.46
N THR A 154 -4.17 10.55 -17.50
CA THR A 154 -4.74 10.09 -16.23
C THR A 154 -6.12 9.52 -16.49
N ARG A 155 -6.27 8.21 -16.32
CA ARG A 155 -7.59 7.59 -16.27
C ARG A 155 -8.14 7.80 -14.88
N ASP A 156 -9.24 8.53 -14.74
CA ASP A 156 -9.97 8.61 -13.48
C ASP A 156 -10.39 7.20 -13.06
N GLY A 157 -9.60 6.60 -12.17
CA GLY A 157 -9.66 5.17 -11.83
C GLY A 157 -10.96 4.76 -11.11
N SER A 158 -11.87 5.69 -10.84
CA SER A 158 -13.09 5.39 -10.10
C SER A 158 -14.39 6.07 -10.55
N THR A 159 -14.38 7.00 -11.50
CA THR A 159 -15.59 7.76 -11.91
C THR A 159 -15.49 8.28 -13.35
N HIS A 160 -16.42 7.86 -14.21
CA HIS A 160 -16.73 8.53 -15.48
C HIS A 160 -17.65 9.77 -15.26
N SER A 161 -17.60 10.38 -14.07
CA SER A 161 -18.48 11.47 -13.67
C SER A 161 -17.68 12.70 -13.33
N SER A 162 -18.09 13.84 -13.88
CA SER A 162 -17.50 15.17 -13.71
C SER A 162 -17.79 15.79 -12.33
N SER A 163 -18.55 15.12 -11.45
CA SER A 163 -18.98 15.69 -10.16
C SER A 163 -18.27 15.07 -8.97
N THR A 164 -17.52 15.88 -8.21
CA THR A 164 -16.90 15.53 -6.92
C THR A 164 -17.91 14.91 -5.96
N ALA A 165 -19.17 15.36 -5.96
CA ALA A 165 -20.22 14.83 -5.10
C ALA A 165 -20.57 13.37 -5.41
N GLU A 166 -20.50 12.97 -6.68
CA GLU A 166 -20.77 11.59 -7.09
C GLU A 166 -19.62 10.65 -6.67
N ALA A 167 -18.37 11.10 -6.83
CA ALA A 167 -17.20 10.37 -6.36
C ALA A 167 -17.23 10.16 -4.84
N VAL A 168 -17.56 11.21 -4.07
CA VAL A 168 -17.74 11.13 -2.62
C VAL A 168 -18.88 10.18 -2.24
N THR A 169 -20.03 10.24 -2.92
CA THR A 169 -21.17 9.36 -2.64
C THR A 169 -20.84 7.89 -2.92
N MET A 170 -20.17 7.59 -4.03
CA MET A 170 -19.71 6.23 -4.33
C MET A 170 -18.69 5.73 -3.31
N PHE A 171 -17.77 6.59 -2.88
CA PHE A 171 -16.83 6.27 -1.82
C PHE A 171 -17.56 5.94 -0.51
N LEU A 172 -18.50 6.78 -0.08
CA LEU A 172 -19.34 6.56 1.11
C LEU A 172 -20.10 5.23 1.04
N MET A 173 -20.72 4.90 -0.10
CA MET A 173 -21.41 3.62 -0.27
C MET A 173 -20.46 2.41 -0.19
N ARG A 174 -19.28 2.49 -0.82
CA ARG A 174 -18.28 1.40 -0.79
C ARG A 174 -17.72 1.21 0.62
N PHE A 175 -17.48 2.32 1.31
CA PHE A 175 -17.01 2.31 2.68
C PHE A 175 -18.08 1.77 3.63
N GLY A 176 -19.33 2.22 3.51
CA GLY A 176 -20.47 1.74 4.29
C GLY A 176 -20.70 0.24 4.15
N LYS A 177 -20.56 -0.33 2.94
CA LYS A 177 -20.62 -1.79 2.74
C LYS A 177 -19.51 -2.54 3.47
N LYS A 178 -18.27 -2.01 3.48
CA LYS A 178 -17.15 -2.61 4.20
C LYS A 178 -17.32 -2.50 5.72
N ALA A 179 -17.73 -1.33 6.20
CA ALA A 179 -18.02 -1.08 7.61
C ALA A 179 -19.19 -1.95 8.11
N GLY A 180 -20.23 -2.15 7.30
CA GLY A 180 -21.32 -3.07 7.61
C GLY A 180 -20.84 -4.52 7.74
N LEU A 181 -19.98 -4.99 6.83
CA LEU A 181 -19.41 -6.34 6.92
C LEU A 181 -18.50 -6.51 8.15
N SER A 182 -17.69 -5.50 8.49
CA SER A 182 -16.82 -5.55 9.67
C SER A 182 -17.64 -5.51 10.97
N LEU A 183 -18.69 -4.68 11.04
CA LEU A 183 -19.64 -4.66 12.14
C LEU A 183 -20.41 -5.99 12.28
N ALA A 184 -20.84 -6.59 11.16
CA ALA A 184 -21.51 -7.89 11.19
C ALA A 184 -20.57 -8.99 11.69
N ALA A 185 -19.32 -9.05 11.21
CA ALA A 185 -18.33 -10.00 11.70
C ALA A 185 -18.01 -9.78 13.19
N PHE A 186 -17.95 -8.52 13.63
CA PHE A 186 -17.78 -8.17 15.04
C PHE A 186 -18.98 -8.61 15.89
N ALA A 187 -20.21 -8.33 15.46
CA ALA A 187 -21.44 -8.77 16.15
C ALA A 187 -21.55 -10.30 16.23
N LEU A 188 -21.28 -11.01 15.13
CA LEU A 188 -21.23 -12.48 15.10
C LEU A 188 -20.18 -13.04 16.06
N SER A 189 -19.11 -12.30 16.33
CA SER A 189 -18.08 -12.73 17.30
C SER A 189 -18.58 -12.74 18.75
N TYR A 190 -19.70 -12.09 19.07
CA TYR A 190 -20.33 -12.12 20.41
C TYR A 190 -21.24 -13.33 20.63
N ILE A 191 -21.57 -14.09 19.58
CA ILE A 191 -22.40 -15.30 19.74
C ILE A 191 -21.66 -16.32 20.62
N PRO A 192 -22.30 -16.86 21.67
CA PRO A 192 -21.67 -17.85 22.54
C PRO A 192 -21.26 -19.10 21.73
N TYR A 193 -20.12 -19.69 22.11
CA TYR A 193 -19.48 -20.85 21.45
C TYR A 193 -18.95 -20.62 20.04
N ILE A 194 -19.78 -20.12 19.11
CA ILE A 194 -19.42 -19.92 17.70
C ILE A 194 -18.55 -18.65 17.52
N GLY A 195 -18.82 -17.60 18.29
CA GLY A 195 -18.17 -16.30 18.16
C GLY A 195 -16.64 -16.30 18.37
N ARG A 196 -16.12 -17.27 19.15
CA ARG A 196 -14.66 -17.48 19.29
C ARG A 196 -14.01 -17.90 17.97
N MET A 197 -14.73 -18.62 17.11
CA MET A 197 -14.21 -19.14 15.85
C MET A 197 -14.46 -18.22 14.65
N VAL A 198 -15.44 -17.30 14.73
CA VAL A 198 -15.77 -16.38 13.63
C VAL A 198 -14.55 -15.57 13.19
N LEU A 199 -13.84 -14.94 14.12
CA LEU A 199 -12.69 -14.09 13.80
C LEU A 199 -11.48 -14.89 13.31
N PRO A 200 -11.02 -15.98 13.98
CA PRO A 200 -9.99 -16.85 13.44
C PRO A 200 -10.32 -17.42 12.06
N ALA A 201 -11.56 -17.89 11.84
CA ALA A 201 -11.96 -18.47 10.56
C ALA A 201 -12.01 -17.43 9.44
N ALA A 202 -12.61 -16.25 9.68
CA ALA A 202 -12.64 -15.16 8.71
C ALA A 202 -11.23 -14.66 8.37
N SER A 203 -10.36 -14.58 9.38
CA SER A 203 -8.98 -14.14 9.21
C SER A 203 -8.15 -15.20 8.48
N PHE A 204 -8.32 -16.49 8.81
CA PHE A 204 -7.68 -17.59 8.11
C PHE A 204 -8.10 -17.63 6.64
N TYR A 205 -9.40 -17.54 6.35
CA TYR A 205 -9.92 -17.53 4.99
C TYR A 205 -9.28 -16.42 4.14
N THR A 206 -9.16 -15.22 4.71
CA THR A 206 -8.58 -14.08 4.01
C THR A 206 -7.07 -14.23 3.85
N PHE A 207 -6.35 -14.52 4.94
CA PHE A 207 -4.89 -14.50 4.96
C PHE A 207 -4.26 -15.71 4.28
N ASN A 208 -4.94 -16.87 4.26
CA ASN A 208 -4.48 -18.07 3.57
C ASN A 208 -4.27 -17.81 2.07
N SER A 209 -5.11 -16.97 1.46
CA SER A 209 -4.96 -16.63 0.04
C SER A 209 -3.68 -15.86 -0.30
N VAL A 210 -2.93 -15.41 0.71
CA VAL A 210 -1.77 -14.51 0.59
C VAL A 210 -0.52 -15.11 1.20
N ALA A 211 -0.58 -15.51 2.47
CA ALA A 211 0.55 -16.10 3.17
C ALA A 211 0.69 -17.61 2.92
N GLY A 212 -0.30 -18.23 2.28
CA GLY A 212 -0.38 -19.68 2.12
C GLY A 212 -0.83 -20.40 3.38
N LEU A 213 -1.02 -21.72 3.24
CA LEU A 213 -1.67 -22.55 4.26
C LEU A 213 -0.85 -22.68 5.54
N GLY A 214 0.48 -22.78 5.42
CA GLY A 214 1.38 -22.95 6.58
C GLY A 214 1.33 -21.79 7.57
N PRO A 215 1.74 -20.57 7.16
CA PRO A 215 1.70 -19.39 8.04
C PRO A 215 0.29 -19.06 8.54
N ALA A 216 -0.72 -19.19 7.68
CA ALA A 216 -2.10 -18.93 8.08
C ALA A 216 -2.58 -19.92 9.15
N ALA A 217 -2.29 -21.21 9.00
CA ALA A 217 -2.67 -22.22 10.00
C ALA A 217 -1.94 -22.01 11.33
N LEU A 218 -0.67 -21.59 11.29
CA LEU A 218 0.09 -21.28 12.50
C LEU A 218 -0.48 -20.06 13.23
N VAL A 219 -0.67 -18.94 12.53
CA VAL A 219 -1.15 -17.68 13.12
C VAL A 219 -2.58 -17.82 13.66
N PHE A 220 -3.49 -18.44 12.90
CA PHE A 220 -4.90 -18.54 13.32
C PHE A 220 -5.22 -19.79 14.12
N GLY A 221 -4.43 -20.85 14.01
CA GLY A 221 -4.50 -22.01 14.90
C GLY A 221 -4.07 -21.66 16.33
N THR A 222 -2.96 -20.93 16.48
CA THR A 222 -2.58 -20.34 17.77
C THR A 222 -3.50 -19.18 18.17
N GLY A 223 -4.06 -18.48 17.16
CA GLY A 223 -5.09 -17.45 17.28
C GLY A 223 -6.32 -17.84 18.09
N ILE A 224 -6.64 -19.14 18.20
CA ILE A 224 -7.74 -19.64 19.05
C ILE A 224 -7.51 -19.29 20.52
N PHE A 225 -6.26 -19.21 20.98
CA PHE A 225 -5.89 -18.88 22.36
C PHE A 225 -5.69 -17.37 22.58
N LEU A 226 -5.61 -16.58 21.51
CA LEU A 226 -5.43 -15.14 21.61
C LEU A 226 -6.77 -14.43 21.90
N PRO A 227 -6.76 -13.40 22.76
CA PRO A 227 -7.92 -12.54 22.96
C PRO A 227 -8.40 -11.93 21.64
N ARG A 228 -9.73 -11.88 21.45
CA ARG A 228 -10.39 -11.41 20.21
C ARG A 228 -9.85 -10.06 19.71
N ARG A 229 -9.55 -9.14 20.65
CA ARG A 229 -9.00 -7.81 20.35
C ARG A 229 -7.74 -7.88 19.47
N TYR A 230 -6.82 -8.80 19.75
CA TYR A 230 -5.56 -8.90 19.01
C TYR A 230 -5.76 -9.43 17.59
N LEU A 231 -6.68 -10.38 17.40
CA LEU A 231 -7.04 -10.88 16.08
C LEU A 231 -7.65 -9.78 15.21
N VAL A 232 -8.55 -8.98 15.80
CA VAL A 232 -9.11 -7.82 15.10
C VAL A 232 -8.02 -6.80 14.79
N ILE A 233 -7.16 -6.45 15.75
CA ILE A 233 -6.04 -5.51 15.52
C ILE A 233 -5.16 -6.00 14.36
N PHE A 234 -4.79 -7.28 14.36
CA PHE A 234 -3.98 -7.88 13.30
C PHE A 234 -4.68 -7.80 11.94
N LEU A 235 -5.91 -8.32 11.85
CA LEU A 235 -6.68 -8.35 10.61
C LEU A 235 -6.94 -6.94 10.07
N GLN A 236 -7.26 -6.01 10.96
CA GLN A 236 -7.47 -4.61 10.61
C GLN A 236 -6.19 -3.93 10.15
N SER A 237 -5.05 -4.20 10.79
CA SER A 237 -3.75 -3.70 10.34
C SER A 237 -3.40 -4.23 8.95
N TYR A 238 -3.69 -5.51 8.69
CA TYR A 238 -3.52 -6.12 7.37
C TYR A 238 -4.39 -5.49 6.29
N PHE A 239 -5.70 -5.40 6.51
CA PHE A 239 -6.61 -4.80 5.54
C PHE A 239 -6.39 -3.31 5.35
N SER A 240 -6.03 -2.59 6.42
CA SER A 240 -5.70 -1.16 6.34
C SER A 240 -4.42 -0.94 5.57
N SER A 241 -3.36 -1.71 5.85
CA SER A 241 -2.10 -1.65 5.08
C SER A 241 -2.35 -1.91 3.59
N ARG A 242 -3.08 -2.98 3.24
CA ARG A 242 -3.41 -3.29 1.84
C ARG A 242 -4.29 -2.23 1.19
N SER A 243 -5.21 -1.61 1.94
CA SER A 243 -6.05 -0.53 1.41
C SER A 243 -5.23 0.75 1.21
N LEU A 244 -4.38 1.10 2.17
CA LEU A 244 -3.44 2.20 2.07
C LEU A 244 -2.53 2.05 0.85
N MET A 245 -1.96 0.88 0.60
CA MET A 245 -1.11 0.65 -0.57
C MET A 245 -1.85 0.82 -1.89
N ARG A 246 -3.12 0.39 -1.96
CA ARG A 246 -3.92 0.63 -3.15
C ARG A 246 -4.17 2.11 -3.38
N GLU A 247 -4.37 2.88 -2.32
CA GLU A 247 -4.52 4.33 -2.41
C GLU A 247 -3.19 4.99 -2.82
N LEU A 248 -2.11 4.78 -2.08
CA LEU A 248 -0.81 5.42 -2.36
C LEU A 248 -0.24 5.09 -3.75
N LEU A 249 -0.59 3.92 -4.33
CA LEU A 249 -0.12 3.52 -5.65
C LEU A 249 -1.05 3.94 -6.80
N GLU A 250 -2.23 4.46 -6.49
CA GLU A 250 -3.19 4.85 -7.51
C GLU A 250 -2.71 6.02 -8.41
N PRO A 251 -1.87 6.99 -7.99
CA PRO A 251 -1.25 7.95 -8.91
C PRO A 251 -0.49 7.26 -10.06
N TYR A 252 0.15 6.13 -9.78
CA TYR A 252 0.84 5.33 -10.79
C TYR A 252 -0.15 4.51 -11.65
N PHE A 253 -1.08 3.80 -11.02
CA PHE A 253 -2.02 2.91 -11.72
C PHE A 253 -3.13 3.61 -12.51
N SER A 254 -3.42 4.87 -12.19
CA SER A 254 -4.33 5.71 -12.98
C SER A 254 -3.71 6.11 -14.32
N ARG A 255 -2.37 6.21 -14.39
CA ARG A 255 -1.63 6.62 -15.59
C ARG A 255 -1.22 5.45 -16.48
N ILE A 256 -0.78 4.34 -15.90
CA ILE A 256 -0.39 3.16 -16.66
C ILE A 256 -1.57 2.21 -16.85
N LYS A 257 -1.83 1.80 -18.09
CA LYS A 257 -2.97 0.98 -18.48
C LYS A 257 -2.81 -0.49 -18.07
N PHE A 258 -3.01 -0.80 -16.79
CA PHE A 258 -3.12 -2.17 -16.30
C PHE A 258 -4.53 -2.73 -16.48
N THR A 259 -4.63 -3.99 -16.91
CA THR A 259 -5.87 -4.76 -16.77
C THR A 259 -6.10 -5.14 -15.29
N LYS A 260 -7.34 -5.50 -14.93
CA LYS A 260 -7.67 -5.92 -13.55
C LYS A 260 -6.81 -7.10 -13.08
N GLU A 261 -6.60 -8.07 -13.96
CA GLU A 261 -5.77 -9.24 -13.66
C GLU A 261 -4.29 -8.89 -13.56
N GLN A 262 -3.77 -8.07 -14.46
CA GLN A 262 -2.36 -7.62 -14.39
C GLN A 262 -2.09 -6.83 -13.10
N LYS A 263 -3.01 -5.91 -12.71
CA LYS A 263 -2.90 -5.18 -11.44
C LYS A 263 -2.92 -6.16 -10.27
N LYS A 264 -3.83 -7.14 -10.26
CA LYS A 264 -3.91 -8.17 -9.20
C LYS A 264 -2.61 -8.97 -9.08
N HIS A 265 -2.04 -9.42 -10.20
CA HIS A 265 -0.77 -10.14 -10.22
C HIS A 265 0.39 -9.27 -9.73
N TRP A 266 0.46 -8.01 -10.16
CA TRP A 266 1.49 -7.06 -9.71
C TRP A 266 1.49 -6.88 -8.18
N PHE A 267 0.31 -6.72 -7.58
CA PHE A 267 0.16 -6.59 -6.13
C PHE A 267 0.52 -7.87 -5.38
N HIS A 268 0.11 -9.02 -5.91
CA HIS A 268 0.42 -10.33 -5.33
C HIS A 268 1.91 -10.65 -5.39
N ASP A 269 2.61 -10.23 -6.46
CA ASP A 269 4.03 -10.49 -6.64
C ASP A 269 4.91 -9.69 -5.65
N ARG A 270 4.43 -8.52 -5.22
CA ARG A 270 5.12 -7.60 -4.29
C ARG A 270 4.49 -7.58 -2.90
N GLU A 271 3.69 -8.59 -2.57
CA GLU A 271 2.77 -8.53 -1.44
C GLU A 271 3.45 -8.33 -0.07
N GLY A 272 4.50 -9.08 0.23
CA GLY A 272 5.27 -8.93 1.47
C GLY A 272 5.90 -7.53 1.60
N LEU A 273 6.53 -7.04 0.54
CA LEU A 273 7.16 -5.71 0.52
C LEU A 273 6.14 -4.59 0.70
N LEU A 274 5.05 -4.63 -0.07
CA LEU A 274 3.97 -3.64 0.03
C LEU A 274 3.29 -3.68 1.40
N PHE A 275 3.10 -4.89 1.95
CA PHE A 275 2.55 -5.05 3.29
C PHE A 275 3.45 -4.40 4.34
N GLY A 276 4.77 -4.68 4.32
CA GLY A 276 5.73 -4.08 5.24
C GLY A 276 5.77 -2.57 5.15
N PHE A 277 5.82 -2.03 3.93
CA PHE A 277 5.80 -0.59 3.69
C PHE A 277 4.50 0.06 4.18
N GLY A 278 3.36 -0.57 3.87
CA GLY A 278 2.04 -0.09 4.26
C GLY A 278 1.78 -0.18 5.76
N VAL A 279 2.26 -1.22 6.45
CA VAL A 279 2.17 -1.32 7.91
C VAL A 279 3.04 -0.25 8.57
N GLY A 280 4.22 0.02 8.03
CA GLY A 280 5.09 1.10 8.52
C GLY A 280 4.36 2.45 8.53
N PHE A 281 3.80 2.87 7.39
CA PHE A 281 3.01 4.11 7.34
C PHE A 281 1.71 4.03 8.14
N TYR A 282 1.04 2.87 8.18
CA TYR A 282 -0.17 2.70 8.96
C TYR A 282 0.01 3.04 10.45
N ILE A 283 1.14 2.64 11.04
CA ILE A 283 1.47 2.97 12.43
C ILE A 283 1.57 4.50 12.61
N PHE A 284 2.27 5.18 11.70
CA PHE A 284 2.44 6.63 11.74
C PHE A 284 1.12 7.37 11.51
N LEU A 285 0.27 6.90 10.59
CA LEU A 285 -1.01 7.52 10.26
C LEU A 285 -2.04 7.43 11.39
N ARG A 286 -1.89 6.48 12.32
CA ARG A 286 -2.73 6.38 13.51
C ARG A 286 -2.42 7.44 14.56
N ILE A 287 -1.31 8.17 14.44
CA ILE A 287 -1.00 9.26 15.35
C ILE A 287 -2.00 10.39 15.07
N PRO A 288 -2.86 10.76 16.05
CA PRO A 288 -3.88 11.78 15.83
C PRO A 288 -3.24 13.11 15.43
N LEU A 289 -3.95 13.89 14.61
CA LEU A 289 -3.53 15.20 14.07
C LEU A 289 -2.36 15.14 13.06
N LEU A 290 -1.40 14.25 13.24
CA LEU A 290 -0.26 14.09 12.33
C LEU A 290 -0.58 13.22 11.11
N GLY A 291 -1.59 12.35 11.18
CA GLY A 291 -1.93 11.41 10.10
C GLY A 291 -2.11 12.06 8.72
N VAL A 292 -2.73 13.24 8.64
CA VAL A 292 -2.93 13.95 7.36
C VAL A 292 -1.61 14.42 6.75
N LEU A 293 -0.70 14.96 7.57
CA LEU A 293 0.63 15.39 7.11
C LEU A 293 1.50 14.19 6.72
N ILE A 294 1.45 13.13 7.53
CA ILE A 294 2.15 11.88 7.29
C ILE A 294 1.66 11.23 5.99
N TYR A 295 0.38 11.39 5.62
CA TYR A 295 -0.13 10.87 4.36
C TYR A 295 0.54 11.54 3.15
N GLY A 296 0.78 12.85 3.17
CA GLY A 296 1.54 13.53 2.11
C GLY A 296 2.99 13.02 2.01
N ILE A 297 3.64 12.78 3.15
CA ILE A 297 4.96 12.12 3.20
C ILE A 297 4.88 10.70 2.65
N ALA A 298 3.81 9.96 2.95
CA ALA A 298 3.60 8.59 2.47
C ALA A 298 3.43 8.53 0.95
N GLU A 299 2.69 9.47 0.34
CA GLU A 299 2.57 9.60 -1.12
C GLU A 299 3.93 9.88 -1.77
N ALA A 300 4.66 10.87 -1.26
CA ALA A 300 6.01 11.17 -1.72
C ALA A 300 6.99 9.98 -1.56
N SER A 301 6.89 9.27 -0.43
CA SER A 301 7.67 8.05 -0.18
C SER A 301 7.29 6.91 -1.12
N THR A 302 6.03 6.88 -1.57
CA THR A 302 5.53 5.87 -2.51
C THR A 302 6.07 6.12 -3.92
N ALA A 303 6.29 7.37 -4.30
CA ALA A 303 7.03 7.70 -5.52
C ALA A 303 8.42 7.05 -5.50
N TYR A 304 9.14 7.17 -4.39
CA TYR A 304 10.43 6.49 -4.21
C TYR A 304 10.30 4.96 -4.25
N LEU A 305 9.32 4.37 -3.55
CA LEU A 305 9.05 2.93 -3.59
C LEU A 305 8.85 2.42 -5.02
N ILE A 306 8.06 3.13 -5.83
CA ILE A 306 7.78 2.78 -7.23
C ILE A 306 9.08 2.70 -8.04
N THR A 307 10.00 3.64 -7.85
CA THR A 307 11.30 3.59 -8.56
C THR A 307 12.18 2.38 -8.22
N LYS A 308 11.86 1.66 -7.12
CA LYS A 308 12.62 0.48 -6.68
C LYS A 308 11.96 -0.84 -7.06
N VAL A 309 10.65 -0.83 -7.29
CA VAL A 309 9.86 -2.06 -7.51
C VAL A 309 9.29 -2.16 -8.93
N THR A 310 9.49 -1.13 -9.74
CA THR A 310 9.08 -1.07 -11.15
C THR A 310 10.17 -0.46 -12.01
N ASP A 311 10.19 -0.84 -13.29
CA ASP A 311 11.06 -0.23 -14.29
C ASP A 311 10.52 1.17 -14.67
N PRO A 312 11.37 2.09 -15.18
CA PRO A 312 10.89 3.38 -15.64
C PRO A 312 9.89 3.21 -16.79
N PRO A 313 8.73 3.90 -16.74
CA PRO A 313 7.74 3.79 -17.81
C PRO A 313 8.34 4.32 -19.12
N PRO A 314 8.14 3.63 -20.26
CA PRO A 314 8.57 4.13 -21.57
C PRO A 314 7.71 5.33 -21.99
N PRO A 315 8.09 6.06 -23.04
CA PRO A 315 7.22 7.06 -23.66
C PRO A 315 5.86 6.45 -24.06
N PRO A 316 4.75 7.21 -24.02
CA PRO A 316 3.41 6.67 -24.31
C PRO A 316 3.28 5.94 -25.66
N ALA A 317 4.06 6.37 -26.67
CA ALA A 317 4.11 5.74 -27.99
C ALA A 317 4.65 4.30 -27.98
N GLN A 318 5.44 3.93 -26.97
CA GLN A 318 6.04 2.59 -26.79
C GLN A 318 5.48 1.90 -25.54
N SER A 319 4.29 2.31 -25.08
CA SER A 319 3.69 1.79 -23.84
C SER A 319 3.05 0.40 -23.97
N GLU A 320 2.90 -0.10 -25.19
CA GLU A 320 2.32 -1.41 -25.45
C GLU A 320 3.17 -2.52 -24.83
N GLY A 321 2.52 -3.43 -24.10
CA GLY A 321 3.19 -4.54 -23.42
C GLY A 321 3.94 -4.18 -22.14
N PHE A 322 4.16 -2.89 -21.83
CA PHE A 322 4.87 -2.49 -20.60
C PHE A 322 4.14 -2.96 -19.33
N ALA A 323 2.83 -2.75 -19.23
CA ALA A 323 2.06 -3.22 -18.07
C ALA A 323 2.16 -4.76 -17.88
N ALA A 324 2.27 -5.51 -18.98
CA ALA A 324 2.42 -6.95 -18.92
C ALA A 324 3.81 -7.37 -18.42
N SER A 325 4.88 -6.64 -18.83
CA SER A 325 6.25 -6.92 -18.39
C SER A 325 6.46 -6.65 -16.90
N GLN A 326 5.72 -5.71 -16.33
CA GLN A 326 5.83 -5.32 -14.93
C GLN A 326 5.15 -6.27 -13.94
N GLN A 327 4.36 -7.25 -14.39
CA GLN A 327 3.65 -8.18 -13.51
C GLN A 327 4.59 -8.95 -12.58
N THR A 328 5.76 -9.35 -13.09
CA THR A 328 6.79 -10.06 -12.31
C THR A 328 7.88 -9.10 -11.86
N TRP A 329 8.26 -9.19 -10.59
CA TRP A 329 9.34 -8.41 -10.00
C TRP A 329 10.67 -9.09 -10.27
N ARG A 330 11.20 -8.83 -11.46
CA ARG A 330 12.43 -9.47 -11.98
C ARG A 330 13.63 -9.32 -11.04
N ASN A 331 13.76 -8.15 -10.41
CA ASN A 331 14.90 -7.83 -9.55
C ASN A 331 14.64 -8.10 -8.05
N LYS A 332 13.63 -8.91 -7.69
CA LYS A 332 13.25 -9.19 -6.28
C LYS A 332 14.45 -9.65 -5.44
N HIS A 333 15.12 -10.72 -5.85
CA HIS A 333 16.19 -11.34 -5.06
C HIS A 333 17.38 -10.41 -4.84
N GLU A 334 17.79 -9.71 -5.88
CA GLU A 334 18.89 -8.75 -5.83
C GLU A 334 18.52 -7.58 -4.90
N PHE A 335 17.31 -7.05 -5.04
CA PHE A 335 16.81 -5.95 -4.21
C PHE A 335 16.70 -6.31 -2.73
N LEU A 336 16.26 -7.52 -2.38
CA LEU A 336 16.12 -7.94 -0.99
C LEU A 336 17.49 -8.09 -0.30
N ASN A 337 18.54 -8.47 -1.04
CA ASN A 337 19.89 -8.71 -0.50
C ASN A 337 20.78 -7.45 -0.44
N LEU A 338 20.40 -6.37 -1.11
CA LEU A 338 21.15 -5.11 -1.13
C LEU A 338 21.25 -4.45 0.26
N LYS A 339 22.41 -3.89 0.60
CA LYS A 339 22.57 -3.03 1.79
C LYS A 339 21.74 -1.75 1.64
N LEU A 340 21.17 -1.25 2.76
CA LEU A 340 20.34 -0.05 2.76
C LEU A 340 21.03 1.20 2.20
N ALA A 341 22.33 1.35 2.48
CA ALA A 341 23.13 2.47 1.94
C ALA A 341 23.27 2.44 0.41
N ASN A 342 23.13 1.27 -0.21
CA ASN A 342 23.34 1.07 -1.64
C ASN A 342 22.03 0.92 -2.42
N LEU A 343 20.90 1.33 -1.83
CA LEU A 343 19.58 1.23 -2.46
C LEU A 343 19.50 1.97 -3.81
N ASP A 344 20.37 2.95 -4.06
CA ASP A 344 20.39 3.75 -5.29
C ASP A 344 21.27 3.19 -6.41
N VAL A 345 22.22 2.30 -6.08
CA VAL A 345 23.28 1.84 -7.01
C VAL A 345 22.71 1.01 -8.18
N HIS A 346 21.67 0.19 -7.95
CA HIS A 346 21.10 -0.64 -9.03
C HIS A 346 20.18 0.10 -10.00
N THR A 347 19.67 1.27 -9.64
CA THR A 347 18.88 2.06 -10.60
C THR A 347 19.77 2.75 -11.63
N GLU A 348 21.09 2.83 -11.39
CA GLU A 348 22.07 3.41 -12.33
C GLU A 348 22.64 2.37 -13.29
N HIS A 349 22.98 1.16 -12.82
CA HIS A 349 23.62 0.13 -13.65
C HIS A 349 22.70 -0.52 -14.70
N SER A 350 21.39 -0.62 -14.47
CA SER A 350 20.46 -1.14 -15.49
C SER A 350 20.33 -0.25 -16.73
N ASN A 351 20.77 1.02 -16.65
CA ASN A 351 20.73 1.97 -17.75
C ASN A 351 22.00 1.97 -18.61
N GLY A 352 23.07 1.25 -18.20
CA GLY A 352 24.34 1.23 -18.92
C GLY A 352 24.42 0.22 -20.08
N SER A 353 23.46 -0.71 -20.19
CA SER A 353 23.53 -1.83 -21.14
C SER A 353 22.60 -1.70 -22.36
N SER A 354 21.92 -0.56 -22.54
CA SER A 354 21.02 -0.34 -23.69
C SER A 354 21.54 0.70 -24.71
N THR A 355 22.80 1.12 -24.60
CA THR A 355 23.41 2.12 -25.51
C THR A 355 24.72 1.66 -26.17
N ALA A 356 25.02 0.36 -26.17
CA ALA A 356 26.21 -0.16 -26.85
C ALA A 356 25.88 -1.43 -27.63
N ALA A 357 25.34 -1.27 -28.85
CA ALA A 357 25.51 -2.22 -29.96
C ALA A 357 24.80 -1.71 -31.22
N THR A 358 25.31 -0.66 -31.85
CA THR A 358 25.26 -0.53 -33.32
C THR A 358 26.34 0.43 -33.76
N ASP A 359 27.57 -0.06 -33.87
CA ASP A 359 28.59 0.53 -34.73
C ASP A 359 29.50 -0.60 -35.20
N ASP A 360 29.25 -1.07 -36.42
CA ASP A 360 30.26 -1.38 -37.42
C ASP A 360 29.54 -1.67 -38.76
N PRO A 361 30.10 -1.31 -39.93
CA PRO A 361 31.41 -1.83 -40.30
C PRO A 361 32.35 -0.90 -41.10
N LEU A 362 33.65 -1.18 -40.95
CA LEU A 362 34.73 -1.05 -41.96
C LEU A 362 34.94 0.33 -42.63
N SER A 363 36.01 1.02 -42.24
CA SER A 363 37.04 1.43 -43.23
C SER A 363 38.39 1.66 -42.55
N THR A 364 39.33 0.79 -42.86
CA THR A 364 40.77 0.98 -42.71
C THR A 364 41.27 2.14 -43.57
N GLY A 365 42.19 2.95 -43.04
CA GLY A 365 42.84 4.00 -43.83
C GLY A 365 43.75 4.92 -43.01
N ASP A 366 44.97 4.45 -42.76
CA ASP A 366 46.14 5.29 -42.42
C ASP A 366 46.27 6.45 -43.43
N SER A 367 46.42 7.69 -42.95
CA SER A 367 47.38 8.64 -43.55
C SER A 367 47.68 9.82 -42.63
N THR A 368 48.98 10.01 -42.44
CA THR A 368 49.68 11.14 -41.85
C THR A 368 49.48 12.45 -42.64
N GLY A 369 49.34 13.60 -41.95
CA GLY A 369 49.51 14.92 -42.58
C GLY A 369 49.19 16.13 -41.69
N ILE A 370 50.23 16.84 -41.24
CA ILE A 370 50.22 18.24 -40.78
C ILE A 370 51.10 19.02 -41.80
N PRO A 371 51.01 20.36 -42.02
CA PRO A 371 49.92 21.35 -41.92
C PRO A 371 49.72 22.17 -43.23
N VAL A 372 48.66 22.99 -43.33
CA VAL A 372 48.62 24.12 -44.28
C VAL A 372 48.46 25.42 -43.49
N GLY A 373 49.38 26.36 -43.71
CA GLY A 373 49.52 27.63 -42.99
C GLY A 373 48.50 28.70 -43.35
N PRO A 374 48.57 29.88 -42.70
CA PRO A 374 47.56 30.92 -42.80
C PRO A 374 47.83 31.89 -43.97
N PRO A 375 46.79 32.46 -44.60
CA PRO A 375 46.97 33.60 -45.50
C PRO A 375 46.79 34.96 -44.78
N PRO A 376 47.58 35.99 -45.11
CA PRO A 376 47.50 37.38 -44.60
C PRO A 376 46.78 38.31 -45.61
N PRO A 377 46.67 39.63 -45.36
CA PRO A 377 46.56 40.38 -44.09
C PRO A 377 45.11 40.81 -43.77
#